data_AF-A0A2D8MSZ9-F1
#
_entry.id   AF-A0A2D8MSZ9-F1
#
_cell.length_a   1.000
_cell.length_b   1.000
_cell.length_c   1.000
_cell.angle_alpha   90.00
_cell.angle_beta   90.00
_cell.angle_gamma   90.00
#
_symmetry.space_group_name_H-M   'P 1'
#
loop_
_entity.id
_entity.type
_entity.pdbx_description
1 polymer ?
#
loop_
_entity_poly.entity_id
_entity_poly.type
_entity_poly.pdbx_seq_one_letter_code
_entity_poly.pdbx_strand_id
1 'polypeptide(L)'
;MRSDFLFPGGWVHLAMINRIKILLLIGLAFWGCATVGDPTVRLLPMAGDPFQPQRASDCGELHYRLNKIELENITTLDKIHQGGNSYRPAKRFFPKFMFGDETTKIVQNGPTNRQFKLYDDGTHGDDISGDGIYSRSCISMNDLNINYTLFDGMAALYSEGDAELFIINPKLRGKIKFEDYGDGLQGTANALFVALGNRYEFIYRKENGPLHNPKTSISAKRVLSQFGDVFDHLVFVPDVPFGGATYFRIRDDVQGIMTYGDPLCYTGMWGSFSTWRKPSDYKYENVDFGCYDKFLGGNDYLRLKGNIWNGWSRSMNGLNHEFGHWMGIGPSQAYFPGPYLSWNSQDRMHINSTSTVSNVMTGPLWDPKKGWPNSVRVKDENGIWKEVQIESNDDGTFTMVPRNPMKHEGYDDILLYMMGFKSPEDANKRYYLFYESDINLNDCFYQDDSKGEPYNATAGPSGLYCYDNIIDQSEYGNIVEFGVQEMIDMFGPRVPSYEDAPKHLNVGVIVLTRDIASEATRAWYHLLYGWWANENDWDAVLGGATWPFATRGLATIKTGIPK
;
A
#
# COMPACT_ATOMS: atom_id res chain seq x y z
N MET A 1 10.99 33.80 -26.14
CA MET A 1 10.16 33.89 -27.35
C MET A 1 8.88 33.10 -27.07
N ARG A 2 7.69 33.66 -27.34
CA ARG A 2 6.41 32.96 -27.26
C ARG A 2 5.90 32.70 -28.67
N SER A 3 5.20 31.59 -28.88
CA SER A 3 4.46 31.30 -30.10
C SER A 3 3.12 30.66 -29.75
N ASP A 4 2.08 31.49 -29.66
CA ASP A 4 0.68 31.06 -29.79
C ASP A 4 0.40 30.73 -31.27
N PHE A 5 -0.51 29.78 -31.56
CA PHE A 5 -1.28 29.58 -32.82
C PHE A 5 -1.97 28.21 -32.72
N LEU A 6 -3.26 27.95 -32.97
CA LEU A 6 -4.51 28.67 -33.18
C LEU A 6 -5.60 27.57 -33.25
N PHE A 7 -6.80 27.79 -32.72
CA PHE A 7 -8.00 27.07 -33.14
C PHE A 7 -8.62 27.76 -34.37
N PRO A 8 -9.35 27.03 -35.23
CA PRO A 8 -10.48 27.58 -35.97
C PRO A 8 -11.81 27.07 -35.41
N GLY A 9 -12.71 27.98 -35.06
CA GLY A 9 -14.09 27.65 -34.69
C GLY A 9 -15.05 27.74 -35.88
N GLY A 10 -16.23 27.13 -35.74
CA GLY A 10 -17.35 27.27 -36.68
C GLY A 10 -18.68 27.16 -35.95
N TRP A 11 -19.37 28.29 -35.76
CA TRP A 11 -20.71 28.38 -35.16
C TRP A 11 -21.78 28.31 -36.26
N VAL A 12 -22.89 27.59 -36.02
CA VAL A 12 -24.27 28.06 -36.30
C VAL A 12 -25.24 27.40 -35.30
N HIS A 13 -26.16 28.17 -34.73
CA HIS A 13 -27.26 27.68 -33.89
C HIS A 13 -28.35 26.96 -34.70
N LEU A 14 -29.03 25.97 -34.09
CA LEU A 14 -30.50 25.99 -34.04
C LEU A 14 -31.02 25.23 -32.82
N ALA A 15 -31.97 25.82 -32.10
CA ALA A 15 -32.70 25.15 -31.04
C ALA A 15 -34.01 24.56 -31.59
N MET A 16 -34.43 23.39 -31.11
CA MET A 16 -35.86 23.15 -30.87
C MET A 16 -36.12 22.03 -29.86
N ILE A 17 -37.14 22.27 -29.05
CA ILE A 17 -37.71 21.37 -28.06
C ILE A 17 -38.54 20.30 -28.78
N ASN A 18 -38.51 19.04 -28.34
CA ASN A 18 -39.75 18.27 -28.21
C ASN A 18 -39.68 17.09 -27.24
N ARG A 19 -40.69 17.02 -26.36
CA ARG A 19 -41.03 15.84 -25.56
C ARG A 19 -41.99 14.97 -26.37
N ILE A 20 -41.85 13.65 -26.32
CA ILE A 20 -42.94 12.74 -26.69
C ILE A 20 -43.26 11.82 -25.50
N LYS A 21 -44.50 11.92 -25.03
CA LYS A 21 -45.16 10.90 -24.19
C LYS A 21 -45.86 9.91 -25.11
N ILE A 22 -45.85 8.62 -24.77
CA ILE A 22 -46.89 7.68 -25.19
C ILE A 22 -47.39 6.95 -23.93
N LEU A 23 -48.69 6.65 -23.90
CA LEU A 23 -49.47 6.18 -22.75
C LEU A 23 -50.47 5.13 -23.26
N LEU A 24 -50.75 4.10 -22.44
CA LEU A 24 -51.99 3.28 -22.42
C LEU A 24 -52.17 2.30 -23.63
N LEU A 25 -52.93 1.18 -23.56
CA LEU A 25 -53.78 0.58 -22.52
C LEU A 25 -54.09 -0.91 -22.85
N ILE A 26 -54.86 -1.59 -21.97
CA ILE A 26 -55.56 -2.91 -22.12
C ILE A 26 -54.61 -4.13 -22.11
N GLY A 27 -54.82 -5.27 -21.43
CA GLY A 27 -55.83 -5.80 -20.50
C GLY A 27 -55.40 -7.25 -20.13
N LEU A 28 -56.12 -8.10 -19.39
CA LEU A 28 -57.36 -8.00 -18.61
C LEU A 28 -57.32 -9.13 -17.52
N ALA A 29 -58.22 -9.16 -16.54
CA ALA A 29 -58.20 -10.14 -15.44
C ALA A 29 -58.92 -11.47 -15.76
N PHE A 30 -58.47 -12.58 -15.16
CA PHE A 30 -59.30 -13.76 -14.91
C PHE A 30 -59.01 -14.37 -13.52
N TRP A 31 -60.05 -14.97 -12.95
CA TRP A 31 -60.15 -15.46 -11.57
C TRP A 31 -60.39 -16.98 -11.59
N GLY A 32 -59.78 -17.77 -10.71
CA GLY A 32 -60.00 -19.22 -10.67
C GLY A 32 -59.20 -19.95 -9.60
N CYS A 33 -59.89 -20.62 -8.67
CA CYS A 33 -59.29 -21.46 -7.62
C CYS A 33 -59.07 -22.92 -8.06
N ALA A 34 -58.22 -23.64 -7.31
CA ALA A 34 -58.25 -25.07 -6.96
C ALA A 34 -56.98 -25.90 -7.26
N THR A 35 -56.10 -25.93 -6.24
CA THR A 35 -55.48 -27.13 -5.59
C THR A 35 -54.95 -28.36 -6.39
N VAL A 36 -53.75 -28.78 -5.93
CA VAL A 36 -53.07 -30.09 -6.06
C VAL A 36 -52.38 -30.42 -7.40
N GLY A 37 -51.06 -30.56 -7.33
CA GLY A 37 -50.20 -31.07 -8.40
C GLY A 37 -48.72 -30.83 -8.07
N ASP A 38 -48.13 -31.73 -7.29
CA ASP A 38 -46.67 -31.78 -7.09
C ASP A 38 -45.99 -32.23 -8.39
N PRO A 39 -44.98 -31.48 -8.87
CA PRO A 39 -43.79 -32.18 -9.33
C PRO A 39 -42.52 -31.60 -8.69
N THR A 40 -41.85 -32.48 -7.96
CA THR A 40 -40.48 -32.35 -7.46
C THR A 40 -39.51 -31.74 -8.48
N VAL A 41 -39.37 -30.42 -8.48
CA VAL A 41 -38.23 -29.75 -9.07
C VAL A 41 -37.06 -29.98 -8.12
N ARG A 42 -36.18 -30.92 -8.50
CA ARG A 42 -34.84 -31.01 -7.88
C ARG A 42 -34.11 -29.71 -8.13
N LEU A 43 -34.13 -28.81 -7.15
CA LEU A 43 -33.15 -27.74 -7.03
C LEU A 43 -31.79 -28.40 -6.86
N LEU A 44 -31.03 -28.51 -7.95
CA LEU A 44 -29.60 -28.75 -7.90
C LEU A 44 -28.97 -27.56 -7.16
N PRO A 45 -28.30 -27.76 -6.02
CA PRO A 45 -27.56 -26.68 -5.39
C PRO A 45 -26.34 -26.37 -6.27
N MET A 46 -26.44 -25.36 -7.13
CA MET A 46 -25.26 -24.67 -7.66
C MET A 46 -24.77 -23.65 -6.63
N ALA A 47 -24.41 -24.17 -5.45
CA ALA A 47 -23.50 -23.54 -4.53
C ALA A 47 -22.23 -24.38 -4.57
N GLY A 48 -21.16 -23.87 -5.18
CA GLY A 48 -19.84 -24.42 -4.91
C GLY A 48 -19.52 -24.07 -3.47
N ASP A 49 -19.26 -25.08 -2.63
CA ASP A 49 -18.98 -24.85 -1.21
C ASP A 49 -17.81 -23.87 -1.06
N PRO A 50 -17.93 -22.81 -0.22
CA PRO A 50 -16.79 -21.99 0.11
C PRO A 50 -15.77 -22.86 0.85
N PHE A 51 -14.50 -22.77 0.41
CA PHE A 51 -13.36 -23.57 0.87
C PHE A 51 -13.41 -23.88 2.38
N GLN A 52 -13.86 -25.08 2.74
CA GLN A 52 -13.67 -25.62 4.09
C GLN A 52 -12.20 -26.03 4.24
N PRO A 53 -11.50 -25.64 5.31
CA PRO A 53 -10.15 -26.14 5.58
C PRO A 53 -10.19 -27.65 5.87
N GLN A 54 -9.40 -28.44 5.14
CA GLN A 54 -9.45 -29.91 5.14
C GLN A 54 -8.16 -30.50 5.71
N ARG A 55 -8.28 -31.60 6.47
CA ARG A 55 -7.18 -32.15 7.27
C ARG A 55 -6.24 -33.00 6.42
N ALA A 56 -4.99 -33.11 6.87
CA ALA A 56 -3.99 -33.98 6.23
C ALA A 56 -4.39 -35.48 6.16
N SER A 57 -5.37 -35.92 6.94
CA SER A 57 -5.92 -37.29 6.90
C SER A 57 -6.75 -37.61 5.66
N ASP A 58 -7.21 -36.59 4.92
CA ASP A 58 -8.34 -36.73 3.98
C ASP A 58 -7.87 -36.78 2.51
N CYS A 59 -6.56 -36.93 2.29
CA CYS A 59 -5.89 -36.82 1.01
C CYS A 59 -6.22 -37.94 -0.01
N GLY A 60 -7.10 -37.62 -0.97
CA GLY A 60 -7.39 -38.43 -2.17
C GLY A 60 -7.07 -37.70 -3.48
N GLU A 61 -7.30 -38.35 -4.65
CA GLU A 61 -7.01 -37.76 -5.98
C GLU A 61 -7.86 -36.51 -6.31
N LEU A 62 -8.94 -36.25 -5.58
CA LEU A 62 -9.80 -35.08 -5.74
C LEU A 62 -9.43 -33.90 -4.81
N HIS A 63 -8.35 -34.03 -4.03
CA HIS A 63 -7.95 -33.05 -3.02
C HIS A 63 -7.47 -31.74 -3.67
N TYR A 64 -8.17 -30.64 -3.38
CA TYR A 64 -7.98 -29.31 -3.97
C TYR A 64 -8.17 -29.23 -5.50
N ARG A 65 -9.33 -29.69 -6.00
CA ARG A 65 -9.74 -29.33 -7.36
C ARG A 65 -9.99 -27.83 -7.50
N LEU A 66 -9.32 -27.19 -8.47
CA LEU A 66 -9.56 -25.79 -8.79
C LEU A 66 -10.88 -25.62 -9.55
N ASN A 67 -11.59 -24.52 -9.30
CA ASN A 67 -12.75 -24.19 -10.11
C ASN A 67 -12.33 -23.55 -11.45
N LYS A 68 -13.27 -23.54 -12.40
CA LYS A 68 -13.04 -23.00 -13.75
C LYS A 68 -12.46 -21.58 -13.74
N ILE A 69 -12.88 -20.72 -12.81
CA ILE A 69 -12.41 -19.34 -12.70
C ILE A 69 -10.95 -19.29 -12.21
N GLU A 70 -10.56 -20.14 -11.26
CA GLU A 70 -9.15 -20.27 -10.85
C GLU A 70 -8.26 -20.77 -11.98
N LEU A 71 -8.68 -21.80 -12.70
CA LEU A 71 -7.96 -22.31 -13.89
C LEU A 71 -7.81 -21.22 -14.96
N GLU A 72 -8.90 -20.57 -15.36
CA GLU A 72 -8.90 -19.47 -16.34
C GLU A 72 -8.01 -18.29 -15.88
N ASN A 73 -7.97 -17.98 -14.58
CA ASN A 73 -7.09 -16.94 -14.04
C ASN A 73 -5.61 -17.33 -14.08
N ILE A 74 -5.27 -18.59 -13.78
CA ILE A 74 -3.90 -19.10 -13.96
C ILE A 74 -3.48 -18.93 -15.42
N THR A 75 -4.34 -19.30 -16.38
CA THR A 75 -4.04 -19.12 -17.81
C THR A 75 -3.99 -17.65 -18.26
N THR A 76 -4.70 -16.74 -17.58
CA THR A 76 -4.86 -15.33 -18.01
C THR A 76 -3.81 -14.39 -17.41
N LEU A 77 -3.49 -14.54 -16.12
CA LEU A 77 -2.43 -13.76 -15.45
C LEU A 77 -1.05 -13.96 -16.09
N ASP A 78 -0.83 -15.12 -16.70
CA ASP A 78 0.43 -15.48 -17.33
C ASP A 78 0.50 -15.00 -18.80
N LYS A 79 -0.65 -14.77 -19.46
CA LYS A 79 -0.70 -14.06 -20.76
C LYS A 79 -0.32 -12.58 -20.62
N ILE A 80 -0.67 -11.94 -19.50
CA ILE A 80 -0.31 -10.54 -19.22
C ILE A 80 1.22 -10.37 -19.09
N HIS A 81 1.94 -11.39 -18.60
CA HIS A 81 3.41 -11.37 -18.53
C HIS A 81 4.12 -11.49 -19.90
N GLN A 82 3.41 -11.75 -21.00
CA GLN A 82 4.01 -11.84 -22.34
C GLN A 82 4.46 -10.48 -22.90
N GLY A 83 4.13 -9.36 -22.23
CA GLY A 83 4.59 -8.01 -22.61
C GLY A 83 6.05 -7.69 -22.29
N GLY A 84 6.79 -8.59 -21.62
CA GLY A 84 8.22 -8.44 -21.33
C GLY A 84 9.00 -9.72 -21.68
N ASN A 85 10.25 -9.58 -22.13
CA ASN A 85 11.06 -10.65 -22.74
C ASN A 85 11.56 -11.77 -21.80
N SER A 86 10.82 -12.14 -20.76
CA SER A 86 11.09 -13.37 -20.00
C SER A 86 9.80 -14.05 -19.51
N TYR A 87 9.46 -15.19 -20.10
CA TYR A 87 8.44 -16.08 -19.56
C TYR A 87 8.93 -16.66 -18.22
N ARG A 88 8.38 -16.16 -17.11
CA ARG A 88 8.53 -16.76 -15.78
C ARG A 88 7.18 -17.36 -15.37
N PRO A 89 7.06 -18.70 -15.31
CA PRO A 89 5.80 -19.33 -14.96
C PRO A 89 5.46 -19.16 -13.47
N ALA A 90 4.35 -18.50 -13.20
CA ALA A 90 3.94 -18.13 -11.84
C ALA A 90 3.49 -19.36 -11.02
N LYS A 91 4.17 -19.61 -9.90
CA LYS A 91 3.76 -20.59 -8.89
C LYS A 91 2.68 -19.98 -7.98
N ARG A 92 1.74 -20.79 -7.48
CA ARG A 92 0.65 -20.39 -6.57
C ARG A 92 0.30 -21.53 -5.60
N PHE A 93 -0.18 -21.21 -4.39
CA PHE A 93 -0.64 -22.16 -3.38
C PHE A 93 -2.16 -22.08 -3.14
N PHE A 94 -2.80 -23.23 -2.97
CA PHE A 94 -4.25 -23.38 -2.77
C PHE A 94 -4.56 -24.40 -1.66
N PRO A 95 -5.11 -23.98 -0.51
CA PRO A 95 -5.30 -22.59 -0.09
C PRO A 95 -3.96 -21.89 0.17
N LYS A 96 -3.96 -20.55 0.04
CA LYS A 96 -2.81 -19.69 0.35
C LYS A 96 -2.57 -19.55 1.86
N PHE A 97 -3.63 -19.61 2.66
CA PHE A 97 -3.61 -19.56 4.13
C PHE A 97 -4.14 -20.88 4.66
N MET A 98 -3.37 -21.55 5.51
CA MET A 98 -3.70 -22.86 6.09
C MET A 98 -3.24 -22.95 7.54
N PHE A 99 -3.84 -23.84 8.33
CA PHE A 99 -3.22 -24.29 9.58
C PHE A 99 -2.21 -25.41 9.31
N GLY A 100 -1.15 -25.52 10.12
CA GLY A 100 -0.10 -26.52 9.88
C GLY A 100 -0.47 -28.00 10.10
N ASP A 101 -1.71 -28.29 10.51
CA ASP A 101 -2.34 -29.64 10.53
C ASP A 101 -3.20 -29.94 9.28
N GLU A 102 -3.22 -29.01 8.31
CA GLU A 102 -3.85 -29.14 6.99
C GLU A 102 -2.80 -29.46 5.92
N THR A 103 -3.21 -29.49 4.65
CA THR A 103 -2.30 -29.56 3.50
C THR A 103 -2.61 -28.43 2.50
N THR A 104 -1.76 -28.26 1.49
CA THR A 104 -2.00 -27.34 0.37
C THR A 104 -1.69 -28.02 -0.97
N LYS A 105 -2.12 -27.39 -2.07
CA LYS A 105 -1.76 -27.70 -3.45
C LYS A 105 -0.91 -26.57 -4.01
N ILE A 106 0.26 -26.91 -4.56
CA ILE A 106 1.04 -25.98 -5.39
C ILE A 106 0.69 -26.16 -6.86
N VAL A 107 0.61 -25.06 -7.61
CA VAL A 107 0.22 -25.04 -9.03
C VAL A 107 1.13 -24.08 -9.80
N GLN A 108 1.50 -24.45 -11.03
CA GLN A 108 2.37 -23.69 -11.91
C GLN A 108 2.02 -23.93 -13.39
N ASN A 109 2.26 -22.95 -14.25
CA ASN A 109 2.08 -23.07 -15.70
C ASN A 109 3.37 -23.55 -16.40
N GLY A 110 3.34 -24.71 -17.06
CA GLY A 110 4.50 -25.30 -17.73
C GLY A 110 5.54 -25.94 -16.79
N PRO A 111 6.43 -26.78 -17.34
CA PRO A 111 7.36 -27.57 -16.54
C PRO A 111 8.51 -26.71 -15.98
N THR A 112 8.85 -26.89 -14.71
CA THR A 112 10.08 -26.34 -14.12
C THR A 112 10.83 -27.37 -13.28
N ASN A 113 11.99 -26.97 -12.73
CA ASN A 113 12.88 -27.84 -11.98
C ASN A 113 13.37 -27.14 -10.70
N ARG A 114 12.77 -27.47 -9.55
CA ARG A 114 13.43 -27.74 -8.24
C ARG A 114 12.44 -27.80 -7.06
N GLN A 115 12.95 -28.34 -5.95
CA GLN A 115 12.31 -28.75 -4.68
C GLN A 115 11.15 -29.76 -4.79
N PHE A 116 10.07 -29.46 -5.52
CA PHE A 116 8.95 -30.40 -5.72
C PHE A 116 8.83 -30.85 -7.17
N LYS A 117 8.61 -32.17 -7.37
CA LYS A 117 8.13 -32.69 -8.64
C LYS A 117 6.64 -32.35 -8.77
N LEU A 118 6.27 -31.72 -9.88
CA LEU A 118 4.90 -31.38 -10.27
C LEU A 118 4.44 -32.24 -11.46
N TYR A 119 3.14 -32.30 -11.69
CA TYR A 119 2.50 -33.25 -12.62
C TYR A 119 1.40 -32.57 -13.46
N ASP A 120 1.28 -33.00 -14.72
CA ASP A 120 0.34 -32.57 -15.78
C ASP A 120 -0.20 -33.84 -16.51
N ASP A 121 -0.39 -34.91 -15.72
CA ASP A 121 -0.72 -36.27 -16.15
C ASP A 121 -2.04 -36.80 -15.54
N GLY A 122 -2.84 -35.91 -14.94
CA GLY A 122 -4.07 -36.23 -14.23
C GLY A 122 -3.86 -36.87 -12.85
N THR A 123 -2.64 -36.92 -12.34
CA THR A 123 -2.29 -37.53 -11.04
C THR A 123 -1.72 -36.51 -10.04
N HIS A 124 -1.50 -36.94 -8.80
CA HIS A 124 -0.92 -36.11 -7.72
C HIS A 124 -1.66 -34.80 -7.41
N GLY A 125 -2.93 -34.67 -7.81
CA GLY A 125 -3.73 -33.45 -7.65
C GLY A 125 -3.87 -32.60 -8.91
N ASP A 126 -3.35 -33.05 -10.06
CA ASP A 126 -3.61 -32.43 -11.35
C ASP A 126 -5.11 -32.50 -11.73
N ASP A 127 -5.64 -31.38 -12.22
CA ASP A 127 -7.06 -31.19 -12.54
C ASP A 127 -7.40 -31.66 -13.95
N ILE A 128 -6.51 -31.42 -14.93
CA ILE A 128 -6.74 -31.68 -16.36
C ILE A 128 -5.40 -32.03 -17.05
N SER A 129 -5.16 -33.33 -17.24
CA SER A 129 -3.94 -33.81 -17.91
C SER A 129 -3.71 -33.16 -19.29
N GLY A 130 -2.51 -32.62 -19.48
CA GLY A 130 -2.03 -32.08 -20.74
C GLY A 130 -2.56 -30.67 -21.06
N ASP A 131 -3.14 -29.96 -20.09
CA ASP A 131 -3.53 -28.56 -20.27
C ASP A 131 -2.35 -27.58 -20.04
N GLY A 132 -1.22 -28.10 -19.53
CA GLY A 132 -0.01 -27.35 -19.23
C GLY A 132 0.04 -26.77 -17.82
N ILE A 133 -0.92 -27.06 -16.95
CA ILE A 133 -0.96 -26.61 -15.56
C ILE A 133 -0.42 -27.71 -14.64
N TYR A 134 0.88 -27.62 -14.35
CA TYR A 134 1.58 -28.56 -13.48
C TYR A 134 1.22 -28.31 -12.02
N SER A 135 0.86 -29.37 -11.27
CA SER A 135 0.52 -29.22 -9.86
C SER A 135 0.98 -30.38 -8.97
N ARG A 136 0.85 -30.18 -7.65
CA ARG A 136 0.96 -31.23 -6.63
C ARG A 136 0.14 -30.85 -5.39
N SER A 137 -0.84 -31.69 -5.06
CA SER A 137 -1.65 -31.61 -3.84
C SER A 137 -0.97 -32.29 -2.64
N CYS A 138 -1.60 -32.16 -1.47
CA CYS A 138 -1.24 -32.86 -0.23
C CYS A 138 0.17 -32.55 0.29
N ILE A 139 0.64 -31.33 0.07
CA ILE A 139 1.88 -30.81 0.66
C ILE A 139 1.57 -30.36 2.10
N SER A 140 2.24 -30.95 3.08
CA SER A 140 2.15 -30.57 4.50
C SER A 140 3.33 -29.70 4.93
N MET A 141 3.23 -29.08 6.12
CA MET A 141 4.34 -28.33 6.72
C MET A 141 5.62 -29.18 6.92
N ASN A 142 5.45 -30.51 7.11
CA ASN A 142 6.57 -31.45 7.23
C ASN A 142 7.28 -31.68 5.88
N ASP A 143 6.53 -31.76 4.77
CA ASP A 143 7.10 -31.90 3.42
C ASP A 143 7.92 -30.67 3.01
N LEU A 144 7.56 -29.50 3.56
CA LEU A 144 8.28 -28.24 3.37
C LEU A 144 9.47 -28.05 4.33
N ASN A 145 9.57 -28.87 5.39
CA ASN A 145 10.57 -28.77 6.48
C ASN A 145 10.63 -27.36 7.13
N ILE A 146 9.48 -26.84 7.53
CA ILE A 146 9.33 -25.49 8.10
C ILE A 146 9.06 -25.56 9.61
N ASN A 147 9.53 -24.55 10.35
CA ASN A 147 9.17 -24.31 11.74
C ASN A 147 8.39 -22.98 11.88
N TYR A 148 7.57 -22.84 12.93
CA TYR A 148 6.94 -21.56 13.24
C TYR A 148 7.98 -20.59 13.80
N THR A 149 8.28 -19.54 13.04
CA THR A 149 9.29 -18.52 13.38
C THR A 149 8.70 -17.13 13.54
N LEU A 150 7.45 -16.89 13.12
CA LEU A 150 6.80 -15.58 13.15
C LEU A 150 5.81 -15.50 14.32
N PHE A 151 5.69 -14.29 14.89
CA PHE A 151 4.76 -13.95 15.98
C PHE A 151 4.86 -14.94 17.15
N ASP A 152 6.05 -15.07 17.76
CA ASP A 152 6.35 -16.00 18.86
C ASP A 152 5.98 -17.47 18.57
N GLY A 153 6.21 -17.92 17.34
CA GLY A 153 5.92 -19.28 16.90
C GLY A 153 4.43 -19.55 16.66
N MET A 154 3.64 -18.51 16.43
CA MET A 154 2.22 -18.63 16.04
C MET A 154 1.99 -18.72 14.53
N ALA A 155 2.98 -18.38 13.70
CA ALA A 155 2.90 -18.57 12.25
C ALA A 155 4.26 -18.87 11.59
N ALA A 156 4.20 -19.26 10.32
CA ALA A 156 5.34 -19.40 9.41
C ALA A 156 4.97 -18.88 8.02
N LEU A 157 5.98 -18.49 7.25
CA LEU A 157 5.88 -18.18 5.83
C LEU A 157 6.76 -19.15 5.04
N TYR A 158 6.22 -19.71 3.96
CA TYR A 158 7.01 -20.36 2.92
C TYR A 158 6.97 -19.50 1.66
N SER A 159 8.09 -19.43 0.93
CA SER A 159 8.16 -18.75 -0.36
C SER A 159 8.90 -19.63 -1.37
N GLU A 160 8.32 -19.80 -2.56
CA GLU A 160 8.92 -20.57 -3.65
C GLU A 160 8.82 -19.80 -4.97
N GLY A 161 9.85 -19.00 -5.27
CA GLY A 161 9.74 -17.93 -6.27
C GLY A 161 8.75 -16.87 -5.78
N ASP A 162 7.83 -16.46 -6.65
CA ASP A 162 6.80 -15.45 -6.33
C ASP A 162 5.58 -16.05 -5.59
N ALA A 163 5.60 -17.35 -5.29
CA ALA A 163 4.53 -18.03 -4.54
C ALA A 163 4.75 -17.93 -3.04
N GLU A 164 3.70 -17.65 -2.28
CA GLU A 164 3.73 -17.58 -0.82
C GLU A 164 2.64 -18.45 -0.20
N LEU A 165 3.01 -19.22 0.83
CA LEU A 165 2.11 -20.01 1.66
C LEU A 165 2.24 -19.55 3.11
N PHE A 166 1.10 -19.26 3.72
CA PHE A 166 0.98 -18.71 5.06
C PHE A 166 0.43 -19.78 6.00
N ILE A 167 1.24 -20.22 6.95
CA ILE A 167 0.96 -21.37 7.81
C ILE A 167 0.73 -20.90 9.24
N ILE A 168 -0.49 -21.09 9.74
CA ILE A 168 -0.91 -20.68 11.09
C ILE A 168 -0.75 -21.87 12.04
N ASN A 169 -0.28 -21.62 13.27
CA ASN A 169 -0.17 -22.65 14.29
C ASN A 169 -1.56 -23.17 14.71
N PRO A 170 -1.85 -24.49 14.63
CA PRO A 170 -3.15 -25.08 15.00
C PRO A 170 -3.63 -24.74 16.42
N LYS A 171 -2.74 -24.32 17.32
CA LYS A 171 -3.08 -23.79 18.65
C LYS A 171 -4.06 -22.60 18.61
N LEU A 172 -4.11 -21.86 17.50
CA LEU A 172 -4.99 -20.70 17.31
C LEU A 172 -6.41 -21.05 16.81
N ARG A 173 -6.69 -22.31 16.49
CA ARG A 173 -8.06 -22.73 16.11
C ARG A 173 -9.07 -22.41 17.21
N GLY A 174 -10.16 -21.74 16.83
CA GLY A 174 -11.22 -21.24 17.69
C GLY A 174 -10.79 -20.15 18.68
N LYS A 175 -9.60 -19.55 18.55
CA LYS A 175 -9.08 -18.54 19.50
C LYS A 175 -9.29 -17.10 19.05
N ILE A 176 -9.24 -16.85 17.74
CA ILE A 176 -9.37 -15.50 17.20
C ILE A 176 -10.85 -15.11 17.18
N LYS A 177 -11.23 -14.25 18.14
CA LYS A 177 -12.57 -13.67 18.20
C LYS A 177 -12.80 -12.76 16.99
N PHE A 178 -13.97 -12.89 16.39
CA PHE A 178 -14.43 -12.03 15.30
C PHE A 178 -15.92 -11.72 15.46
N GLU A 179 -16.34 -10.61 14.86
CA GLU A 179 -17.73 -10.21 14.69
C GLU A 179 -18.08 -10.30 13.20
N ASP A 180 -19.33 -10.66 12.90
CA ASP A 180 -19.90 -10.68 11.55
C ASP A 180 -20.99 -9.62 11.49
N TYR A 181 -20.83 -8.66 10.58
CA TYR A 181 -21.73 -7.51 10.42
C TYR A 181 -22.72 -7.70 9.27
N GLY A 182 -22.73 -8.88 8.63
CA GLY A 182 -23.52 -9.13 7.43
C GLY A 182 -22.89 -8.57 6.16
N ASP A 183 -23.55 -8.82 5.03
CA ASP A 183 -23.11 -8.44 3.67
C ASP A 183 -21.67 -8.83 3.30
N GLY A 184 -21.05 -9.75 4.04
CA GLY A 184 -19.64 -10.13 3.88
C GLY A 184 -18.64 -9.11 4.44
N LEU A 185 -19.02 -8.35 5.47
CA LEU A 185 -18.10 -7.62 6.35
C LEU A 185 -17.92 -8.40 7.67
N GLN A 186 -16.68 -8.77 7.97
CA GLN A 186 -16.29 -9.32 9.27
C GLN A 186 -15.18 -8.49 9.90
N GLY A 187 -15.00 -8.58 11.22
CA GLY A 187 -13.94 -7.88 11.92
C GLY A 187 -13.34 -8.68 13.06
N THR A 188 -12.04 -8.52 13.30
CA THR A 188 -11.36 -8.89 14.55
C THR A 188 -10.87 -7.62 15.24
N ALA A 189 -10.26 -7.72 16.43
CA ALA A 189 -9.66 -6.56 17.10
C ALA A 189 -8.57 -5.84 16.27
N ASN A 190 -7.94 -6.52 15.29
CA ASN A 190 -6.75 -6.03 14.59
C ASN A 190 -6.89 -5.95 13.05
N ALA A 191 -8.01 -6.42 12.48
CA ALA A 191 -8.27 -6.37 11.03
C ALA A 191 -9.75 -6.52 10.72
N LEU A 192 -10.21 -5.86 9.66
CA LEU A 192 -11.51 -6.02 9.01
C LEU A 192 -11.36 -6.87 7.73
N PHE A 193 -12.43 -7.53 7.30
CA PHE A 193 -12.45 -8.42 6.14
C PHE A 193 -13.68 -8.10 5.29
N VAL A 194 -13.50 -7.87 3.99
CA VAL A 194 -14.59 -7.57 3.05
C VAL A 194 -14.55 -8.57 1.90
N ALA A 195 -15.58 -9.41 1.84
CA ALA A 195 -15.84 -10.28 0.70
C ALA A 195 -16.35 -9.44 -0.49
N LEU A 196 -15.60 -9.48 -1.59
CA LEU A 196 -15.88 -8.73 -2.82
C LEU A 196 -16.85 -9.45 -3.77
N GLY A 197 -16.96 -10.78 -3.67
CA GLY A 197 -17.71 -11.61 -4.63
C GLY A 197 -17.26 -11.31 -6.06
N ASN A 198 -18.21 -10.98 -6.94
CA ASN A 198 -17.92 -10.66 -8.35
C ASN A 198 -16.93 -9.47 -8.52
N ARG A 199 -16.85 -8.54 -7.55
CA ARG A 199 -15.89 -7.40 -7.60
C ARG A 199 -14.44 -7.82 -7.41
N TYR A 200 -14.18 -9.06 -7.03
CA TYR A 200 -12.84 -9.63 -6.98
C TYR A 200 -12.19 -9.74 -8.39
N GLU A 201 -12.96 -9.52 -9.47
CA GLU A 201 -12.41 -9.32 -10.83
C GLU A 201 -11.32 -8.24 -10.89
N PHE A 202 -11.40 -7.18 -10.07
CA PHE A 202 -10.37 -6.14 -10.01
C PHE A 202 -9.05 -6.65 -9.43
N ILE A 203 -9.09 -7.59 -8.48
CA ILE A 203 -7.90 -8.28 -7.95
C ILE A 203 -7.25 -9.11 -9.06
N TYR A 204 -8.04 -9.88 -9.80
CA TYR A 204 -7.54 -10.68 -10.94
C TYR A 204 -6.95 -9.83 -12.06
N ARG A 205 -7.50 -8.65 -12.34
CA ARG A 205 -6.97 -7.71 -13.35
C ARG A 205 -5.83 -6.82 -12.83
N LYS A 206 -5.50 -6.90 -11.54
CA LYS A 206 -4.52 -6.03 -10.84
C LYS A 206 -4.91 -4.54 -10.88
N GLU A 207 -6.20 -4.23 -10.85
CA GLU A 207 -6.76 -2.87 -10.86
C GLU A 207 -7.08 -2.39 -9.44
N ASN A 208 -6.16 -1.66 -8.78
CA ASN A 208 -6.37 -1.23 -7.39
C ASN A 208 -7.26 0.01 -7.23
N GLY A 209 -7.25 0.94 -8.18
CA GLY A 209 -7.95 2.23 -8.11
C GLY A 209 -9.42 2.12 -7.67
N PRO A 210 -10.26 1.28 -8.32
CA PRO A 210 -11.67 1.09 -7.94
C PRO A 210 -11.89 0.54 -6.52
N LEU A 211 -10.88 -0.07 -5.90
CA LEU A 211 -10.98 -0.75 -4.60
C LEU A 211 -10.71 0.17 -3.41
N HIS A 212 -9.96 1.27 -3.59
CA HIS A 212 -9.59 2.19 -2.50
C HIS A 212 -9.86 3.67 -2.80
N ASN A 213 -10.23 4.05 -4.02
CA ASN A 213 -10.68 5.42 -4.31
C ASN A 213 -12.00 5.73 -3.57
N PRO A 214 -12.08 6.83 -2.79
CA PRO A 214 -13.28 7.23 -2.05
C PRO A 214 -14.58 7.27 -2.87
N LYS A 215 -14.50 7.67 -4.14
CA LYS A 215 -15.66 7.85 -5.03
C LYS A 215 -16.21 6.54 -5.59
N THR A 216 -15.45 5.44 -5.54
CA THR A 216 -15.81 4.16 -6.19
C THR A 216 -15.68 2.92 -5.31
N SER A 217 -14.97 3.00 -4.18
CA SER A 217 -14.75 1.86 -3.29
C SER A 217 -16.02 1.43 -2.55
N ILE A 218 -16.55 0.27 -2.96
CA ILE A 218 -17.65 -0.41 -2.26
C ILE A 218 -17.19 -0.88 -0.87
N SER A 219 -15.93 -1.31 -0.73
CA SER A 219 -15.36 -1.74 0.56
C SER A 219 -15.26 -0.58 1.55
N ALA A 220 -14.79 0.60 1.11
CA ALA A 220 -14.80 1.81 1.92
C ALA A 220 -16.22 2.18 2.33
N LYS A 221 -17.16 2.20 1.37
CA LYS A 221 -18.57 2.47 1.65
C LYS A 221 -19.16 1.51 2.69
N ARG A 222 -18.90 0.21 2.59
CA ARG A 222 -19.45 -0.80 3.51
C ARG A 222 -18.93 -0.58 4.94
N VAL A 223 -17.62 -0.39 5.09
CA VAL A 223 -16.97 -0.15 6.39
C VAL A 223 -17.43 1.18 7.01
N LEU A 224 -17.42 2.27 6.23
CA LEU A 224 -17.84 3.59 6.72
C LEU A 224 -19.34 3.68 7.01
N SER A 225 -20.18 2.91 6.31
CA SER A 225 -21.62 2.81 6.63
C SER A 225 -21.89 2.00 7.90
N GLN A 226 -21.02 1.05 8.25
CA GLN A 226 -21.14 0.23 9.46
C GLN A 226 -20.65 0.96 10.72
N PHE A 227 -19.52 1.67 10.63
CA PHE A 227 -18.84 2.25 11.79
C PHE A 227 -18.91 3.79 11.87
N GLY A 228 -19.27 4.47 10.78
CA GLY A 228 -19.33 5.93 10.72
C GLY A 228 -17.96 6.62 10.69
N ASP A 229 -17.95 7.89 11.13
CA ASP A 229 -16.77 8.77 11.13
C ASP A 229 -15.88 8.52 12.37
N VAL A 230 -15.26 7.33 12.41
CA VAL A 230 -14.43 6.87 13.54
C VAL A 230 -12.98 6.56 13.16
N PHE A 231 -12.68 6.47 11.85
CA PHE A 231 -11.35 6.14 11.34
C PHE A 231 -10.61 7.37 10.85
N ASP A 232 -9.33 7.47 11.22
CA ASP A 232 -8.38 8.44 10.67
C ASP A 232 -7.88 8.00 9.28
N HIS A 233 -7.78 6.68 9.04
CA HIS A 233 -7.41 6.09 7.74
C HIS A 233 -8.13 4.76 7.47
N LEU A 234 -8.27 4.42 6.19
CA LEU A 234 -8.60 3.06 5.75
C LEU A 234 -7.43 2.48 4.95
N VAL A 235 -6.99 1.26 5.30
CA VAL A 235 -5.92 0.54 4.60
C VAL A 235 -6.53 -0.64 3.86
N PHE A 236 -6.36 -0.73 2.54
CA PHE A 236 -6.91 -1.79 1.69
C PHE A 236 -5.81 -2.78 1.34
N VAL A 237 -6.03 -4.05 1.69
CA VAL A 237 -5.02 -5.12 1.61
C VAL A 237 -5.59 -6.26 0.78
N PRO A 238 -5.07 -6.57 -0.41
CA PRO A 238 -5.51 -7.75 -1.13
C PRO A 238 -4.94 -9.02 -0.51
N ASP A 239 -5.73 -10.08 -0.43
CA ASP A 239 -5.28 -11.41 -0.03
C ASP A 239 -4.30 -12.03 -1.05
N VAL A 240 -4.34 -11.58 -2.31
CA VAL A 240 -3.37 -11.85 -3.38
C VAL A 240 -2.57 -10.57 -3.70
N PRO A 241 -1.24 -10.53 -3.47
CA PRO A 241 -0.44 -9.31 -3.64
C PRO A 241 -0.40 -8.79 -5.08
N PHE A 242 -0.64 -7.48 -5.26
CA PHE A 242 -0.37 -6.78 -6.51
C PHE A 242 -0.28 -5.26 -6.33
N GLY A 243 0.51 -4.63 -7.21
CA GLY A 243 0.79 -3.19 -7.18
C GLY A 243 1.77 -2.79 -6.07
N GLY A 244 2.34 -1.59 -6.20
CA GLY A 244 3.00 -0.90 -5.09
C GLY A 244 1.98 -0.41 -4.07
N ALA A 245 2.45 0.23 -3.00
CA ALA A 245 1.58 0.96 -2.10
C ALA A 245 1.17 2.31 -2.72
N THR A 246 -0.01 2.85 -2.39
CA THR A 246 -0.50 4.16 -2.88
C THR A 246 -1.48 4.84 -1.92
N TYR A 247 -1.40 6.17 -1.82
CA TYR A 247 -2.24 7.01 -0.95
C TYR A 247 -3.26 7.88 -1.72
N PHE A 248 -4.55 7.75 -1.39
CA PHE A 248 -5.54 8.78 -1.68
C PHE A 248 -5.67 9.72 -0.47
N ARG A 249 -5.10 10.92 -0.60
CA ARG A 249 -5.28 12.04 0.34
C ARG A 249 -6.74 12.53 0.30
N ILE A 250 -7.42 12.54 1.45
CA ILE A 250 -8.86 12.86 1.58
C ILE A 250 -9.09 14.20 2.27
N ARG A 251 -8.30 14.52 3.31
CA ARG A 251 -8.51 15.70 4.14
C ARG A 251 -7.22 16.09 4.86
N ASP A 252 -6.79 17.34 4.68
CA ASP A 252 -5.70 17.93 5.46
C ASP A 252 -6.28 19.02 6.37
N ASP A 253 -6.53 18.68 7.63
CA ASP A 253 -7.25 19.53 8.58
C ASP A 253 -6.37 20.02 9.76
N VAL A 254 -5.06 19.95 9.61
CA VAL A 254 -4.08 20.45 10.58
C VAL A 254 -3.38 21.69 10.00
N GLN A 255 -3.53 22.83 10.68
CA GLN A 255 -2.88 24.09 10.27
C GLN A 255 -1.38 24.05 10.64
N GLY A 256 -0.56 24.92 10.03
CA GLY A 256 0.87 25.04 10.37
C GLY A 256 1.80 23.96 9.79
N ILE A 257 1.29 22.98 9.02
CA ILE A 257 2.10 21.86 8.49
C ILE A 257 2.04 21.74 6.96
N MET A 258 2.39 22.82 6.26
CA MET A 258 2.45 22.95 4.78
C MET A 258 1.12 22.84 4.01
N THR A 259 0.15 22.02 4.42
CA THR A 259 -1.13 21.78 3.72
C THR A 259 -2.34 22.05 4.60
N TYR A 260 -3.42 22.54 4.01
CA TYR A 260 -4.72 22.63 4.66
C TYR A 260 -5.85 22.71 3.64
N GLY A 261 -6.92 21.93 3.82
CA GLY A 261 -8.10 21.89 2.94
C GLY A 261 -8.48 20.47 2.49
N ASP A 262 -9.36 20.38 1.51
CA ASP A 262 -9.86 19.12 0.94
C ASP A 262 -9.32 18.93 -0.49
N PRO A 263 -8.29 18.07 -0.70
CA PRO A 263 -7.69 17.88 -2.02
C PRO A 263 -8.62 17.19 -3.03
N LEU A 264 -9.61 16.40 -2.58
CA LEU A 264 -10.57 15.74 -3.48
C LEU A 264 -11.68 16.69 -3.95
N CYS A 265 -11.87 17.78 -3.21
CA CYS A 265 -12.80 18.86 -3.50
C CYS A 265 -12.12 20.15 -3.99
N TYR A 266 -10.79 20.16 -4.12
CA TYR A 266 -9.96 21.30 -4.53
C TYR A 266 -10.21 22.57 -3.68
N THR A 267 -10.28 22.43 -2.36
CA THR A 267 -10.47 23.56 -1.43
C THR A 267 -9.20 23.91 -0.64
N GLY A 268 -9.21 25.08 -0.01
CA GLY A 268 -8.08 25.57 0.79
C GLY A 268 -6.80 25.76 -0.02
N MET A 269 -5.68 25.25 0.50
CA MET A 269 -4.36 25.30 -0.16
C MET A 269 -4.27 24.41 -1.41
N TRP A 270 -5.24 23.52 -1.63
CA TRP A 270 -5.33 22.66 -2.82
C TRP A 270 -6.12 23.28 -3.98
N GLY A 271 -6.77 24.42 -3.76
CA GLY A 271 -7.60 25.07 -4.77
C GLY A 271 -6.81 25.83 -5.83
N SER A 272 -7.11 25.59 -7.10
CA SER A 272 -6.53 26.31 -8.26
C SER A 272 -6.80 27.82 -8.29
N PHE A 273 -7.73 28.30 -7.46
CA PHE A 273 -8.08 29.71 -7.29
C PHE A 273 -7.52 30.33 -6.00
N SER A 274 -6.67 29.60 -5.27
CA SER A 274 -6.08 30.11 -4.03
C SER A 274 -5.20 31.34 -4.32
N THR A 275 -5.38 32.40 -3.51
CA THR A 275 -4.88 33.76 -3.80
C THR A 275 -3.59 34.12 -3.07
N TRP A 276 -3.07 33.21 -2.23
CA TRP A 276 -1.82 33.36 -1.50
C TRP A 276 -0.62 33.25 -2.46
N ARG A 277 0.44 34.04 -2.22
CA ARG A 277 1.66 34.03 -3.06
C ARG A 277 2.87 33.43 -2.33
N LYS A 278 2.85 33.47 -1.00
CA LYS A 278 3.76 32.79 -0.08
C LYS A 278 2.94 32.21 1.08
N PRO A 279 3.41 31.15 1.78
CA PRO A 279 2.62 30.49 2.82
C PRO A 279 2.07 31.42 3.91
N SER A 280 2.84 32.42 4.33
CA SER A 280 2.41 33.41 5.34
C SER A 280 1.30 34.38 4.89
N ASP A 281 0.90 34.38 3.60
CA ASP A 281 -0.29 35.09 3.14
C ASP A 281 -1.59 34.29 3.39
N TYR A 282 -1.48 32.97 3.61
CA TYR A 282 -2.64 32.09 3.69
C TYR A 282 -3.49 32.37 4.94
N LYS A 283 -4.79 32.14 4.81
CA LYS A 283 -5.80 32.29 5.86
C LYS A 283 -6.56 30.99 6.00
N TYR A 284 -6.50 30.41 7.18
CA TYR A 284 -7.09 29.12 7.52
C TYR A 284 -8.61 29.23 7.79
N GLU A 285 -9.10 30.46 7.99
CA GLU A 285 -10.47 30.78 8.29
C GLU A 285 -11.39 30.58 7.06
N ASN A 286 -12.58 30.03 7.28
CA ASN A 286 -13.61 29.81 6.24
C ASN A 286 -13.19 28.89 5.08
N VAL A 287 -12.29 27.94 5.34
CA VAL A 287 -11.98 26.87 4.38
C VAL A 287 -13.09 25.84 4.38
N ASP A 288 -13.81 25.73 3.27
CA ASP A 288 -14.81 24.70 3.06
C ASP A 288 -14.15 23.30 2.98
N PHE A 289 -14.71 22.33 3.68
CA PHE A 289 -14.32 20.92 3.60
C PHE A 289 -15.50 20.08 3.13
N GLY A 290 -15.22 19.04 2.34
CA GLY A 290 -16.26 18.20 1.74
C GLY A 290 -16.85 18.79 0.46
N CYS A 291 -17.43 17.92 -0.36
CA CYS A 291 -18.14 18.26 -1.59
C CYS A 291 -19.07 17.12 -2.00
N TYR A 292 -20.03 17.44 -2.87
CA TYR A 292 -20.91 16.44 -3.48
C TYR A 292 -20.09 15.37 -4.23
N ASP A 293 -20.50 14.11 -4.12
CA ASP A 293 -19.79 12.93 -4.67
C ASP A 293 -18.32 12.74 -4.21
N LYS A 294 -17.91 13.28 -3.05
CA LYS A 294 -16.59 12.97 -2.46
C LYS A 294 -16.44 11.47 -2.13
N PHE A 295 -17.52 10.83 -1.67
CA PHE A 295 -17.58 9.40 -1.36
C PHE A 295 -18.76 8.71 -2.07
N LEU A 296 -18.60 7.43 -2.41
CA LEU A 296 -19.67 6.58 -3.00
C LEU A 296 -20.95 6.46 -2.11
N GLY A 297 -20.83 6.81 -0.83
CA GLY A 297 -21.95 6.87 0.13
C GLY A 297 -22.66 8.23 0.23
N GLY A 298 -22.14 9.30 -0.39
CA GLY A 298 -22.65 10.67 -0.27
C GLY A 298 -22.32 11.40 1.03
N ASN A 299 -22.13 10.68 2.14
CA ASN A 299 -21.66 11.24 3.41
C ASN A 299 -20.20 11.72 3.32
N ASP A 300 -19.85 12.81 4.01
CA ASP A 300 -18.46 13.18 4.33
C ASP A 300 -18.06 12.60 5.70
N TYR A 301 -16.77 12.36 5.89
CA TYR A 301 -16.18 11.79 7.11
C TYR A 301 -15.06 12.73 7.55
N LEU A 302 -15.28 13.43 8.66
CA LEU A 302 -14.44 14.55 9.09
C LEU A 302 -13.11 14.08 9.67
N ARG A 303 -13.03 12.86 10.22
CA ARG A 303 -11.80 12.28 10.76
C ARG A 303 -10.93 11.62 9.69
N LEU A 304 -11.53 11.17 8.59
CA LEU A 304 -10.85 10.36 7.59
C LEU A 304 -9.89 11.21 6.74
N LYS A 305 -8.58 11.04 6.97
CA LYS A 305 -7.48 11.79 6.33
C LYS A 305 -7.01 11.17 5.02
N GLY A 306 -7.10 9.84 4.87
CA GLY A 306 -6.77 9.18 3.62
C GLY A 306 -7.12 7.68 3.53
N ASN A 307 -7.10 7.18 2.29
CA ASN A 307 -7.20 5.75 1.98
C ASN A 307 -5.86 5.25 1.44
N ILE A 308 -5.28 4.26 2.09
CA ILE A 308 -4.01 3.61 1.72
C ILE A 308 -4.31 2.30 1.00
N TRP A 309 -3.68 2.05 -0.15
CA TRP A 309 -3.57 0.71 -0.72
C TRP A 309 -2.25 0.10 -0.26
N ASN A 310 -2.31 -1.04 0.44
CA ASN A 310 -1.14 -1.84 0.78
C ASN A 310 -1.10 -3.08 -0.11
N GLY A 311 -0.72 -2.88 -1.38
CA GLY A 311 -0.76 -3.90 -2.43
C GLY A 311 0.08 -5.15 -2.16
N TRP A 312 1.11 -5.02 -1.31
CA TRP A 312 1.89 -6.15 -0.83
C TRP A 312 1.69 -6.29 0.68
N SER A 313 0.82 -7.23 1.08
CA SER A 313 0.39 -7.36 2.48
C SER A 313 1.50 -7.49 3.53
N ARG A 314 2.71 -7.91 3.14
CA ARG A 314 3.94 -7.95 3.96
C ARG A 314 4.93 -6.82 3.62
N SER A 315 4.45 -5.60 3.34
CA SER A 315 5.28 -4.42 3.10
C SER A 315 4.98 -3.38 4.16
N MET A 316 5.51 -3.60 5.36
CA MET A 316 5.22 -2.76 6.53
C MET A 316 5.92 -1.40 6.42
N ASN A 317 7.11 -1.35 5.81
CA ASN A 317 7.74 -0.09 5.42
C ASN A 317 6.97 0.64 4.32
N GLY A 318 6.40 -0.08 3.34
CA GLY A 318 5.50 0.51 2.35
C GLY A 318 4.24 1.08 2.99
N LEU A 319 3.65 0.36 3.95
CA LEU A 319 2.51 0.85 4.72
C LEU A 319 2.87 2.11 5.52
N ASN A 320 3.98 2.09 6.28
CA ASN A 320 4.47 3.26 7.00
C ASN A 320 4.72 4.42 6.03
N HIS A 321 5.36 4.20 4.88
CA HIS A 321 5.58 5.20 3.84
C HIS A 321 4.26 5.88 3.42
N GLU A 322 3.20 5.11 3.12
CA GLU A 322 1.91 5.70 2.74
C GLU A 322 1.21 6.43 3.89
N PHE A 323 1.39 6.01 5.15
CA PHE A 323 0.97 6.82 6.30
C PHE A 323 1.67 8.17 6.31
N GLY A 324 2.95 8.21 5.98
CA GLY A 324 3.74 9.44 5.95
C GLY A 324 3.16 10.52 5.03
N HIS A 325 2.54 10.14 3.91
CA HIS A 325 1.89 11.08 2.99
C HIS A 325 0.79 11.94 3.64
N TRP A 326 0.18 11.53 4.75
CA TRP A 326 -0.78 12.39 5.47
C TRP A 326 -0.16 13.69 6.03
N MET A 327 1.16 13.77 6.20
CA MET A 327 1.87 14.88 6.86
C MET A 327 1.92 16.18 6.06
N GLY A 328 1.09 16.34 5.03
CA GLY A 328 1.11 17.54 4.21
C GLY A 328 2.33 17.70 3.29
N ILE A 329 3.05 16.62 3.01
CA ILE A 329 4.07 16.66 1.96
C ILE A 329 3.35 16.67 0.60
N GLY A 330 3.48 17.77 -0.12
CA GLY A 330 3.07 17.89 -1.53
C GLY A 330 2.07 18.96 -2.00
N PRO A 331 1.87 20.11 -1.32
CA PRO A 331 1.19 21.23 -1.96
C PRO A 331 2.08 21.74 -3.09
N SER A 332 1.53 21.87 -4.30
CA SER A 332 2.29 22.20 -5.51
C SER A 332 2.93 23.60 -5.51
N GLN A 333 2.59 24.45 -4.53
CA GLN A 333 2.96 25.86 -4.46
C GLN A 333 3.73 26.27 -3.19
N ALA A 334 3.85 25.41 -2.18
CA ALA A 334 4.65 25.73 -1.00
C ALA A 334 6.12 25.31 -1.22
N TYR A 335 7.03 26.28 -1.07
CA TYR A 335 8.47 26.03 -1.03
C TYR A 335 8.94 26.11 0.43
N PHE A 336 9.57 25.04 0.91
CA PHE A 336 10.14 24.91 2.25
C PHE A 336 11.44 24.11 2.12
N PRO A 337 12.55 24.50 2.78
CA PRO A 337 12.67 25.54 3.80
C PRO A 337 12.94 26.96 3.28
N GLY A 338 13.14 27.15 1.97
CA GLY A 338 13.56 28.44 1.41
C GLY A 338 12.73 28.87 0.19
N PRO A 339 12.80 30.16 -0.22
CA PRO A 339 12.16 30.61 -1.46
C PRO A 339 12.74 29.87 -2.67
N TYR A 340 11.86 29.31 -3.50
CA TYR A 340 12.19 28.47 -4.67
C TYR A 340 12.91 27.13 -4.37
N LEU A 341 13.20 26.84 -3.10
CA LEU A 341 13.78 25.57 -2.67
C LEU A 341 12.72 24.73 -1.97
N SER A 342 12.49 23.52 -2.43
CA SER A 342 11.48 22.62 -1.88
C SER A 342 12.13 21.30 -1.49
N TRP A 343 11.97 20.89 -0.24
CA TRP A 343 12.42 19.59 0.28
C TRP A 343 11.73 18.37 -0.34
N ASN A 344 10.83 18.60 -1.30
CA ASN A 344 10.11 17.63 -2.11
C ASN A 344 10.12 18.03 -3.60
N SER A 345 11.10 18.81 -4.07
CA SER A 345 11.16 19.30 -5.45
C SER A 345 11.27 18.20 -6.51
N GLN A 346 11.81 17.01 -6.17
CA GLN A 346 12.07 15.93 -7.12
C GLN A 346 10.78 15.37 -7.74
N ASP A 347 9.71 15.17 -6.97
CA ASP A 347 8.42 14.65 -7.47
C ASP A 347 7.16 15.24 -6.79
N ARG A 348 7.34 16.16 -5.84
CA ARG A 348 6.29 16.77 -4.99
C ARG A 348 5.58 15.81 -4.03
N MET A 349 5.97 14.54 -3.92
CA MET A 349 5.36 13.57 -3.00
C MET A 349 6.32 13.09 -1.92
N HIS A 350 7.60 12.92 -2.25
CA HIS A 350 8.61 12.39 -1.33
C HIS A 350 9.54 13.47 -0.80
N ILE A 351 10.30 13.12 0.24
CA ILE A 351 11.39 13.98 0.71
C ILE A 351 12.59 13.75 -0.21
N ASN A 352 13.11 14.84 -0.74
CA ASN A 352 14.29 14.88 -1.59
C ASN A 352 15.42 14.10 -0.93
N SER A 353 16.05 13.23 -1.72
CA SER A 353 17.20 12.46 -1.25
C SER A 353 18.47 13.29 -1.02
N THR A 354 18.45 14.56 -1.44
CA THR A 354 19.44 15.60 -1.14
C THR A 354 19.20 16.32 0.20
N SER A 355 18.46 15.70 1.13
CA SER A 355 18.22 16.20 2.48
C SER A 355 18.73 15.23 3.55
N THR A 356 19.12 15.76 4.71
CA THR A 356 19.46 14.96 5.90
C THR A 356 18.25 14.51 6.73
N VAL A 357 17.01 14.80 6.29
CA VAL A 357 15.78 14.27 6.89
C VAL A 357 15.63 12.79 6.54
N SER A 358 15.76 11.91 7.52
CA SER A 358 15.72 10.46 7.32
C SER A 358 14.39 9.87 7.79
N ASN A 359 13.74 9.06 6.93
CA ASN A 359 12.53 8.27 7.22
C ASN A 359 12.16 7.36 6.01
N VAL A 360 11.08 6.58 6.13
CA VAL A 360 10.49 5.74 5.06
C VAL A 360 10.14 6.47 3.75
N MET A 361 9.87 7.79 3.76
CA MET A 361 9.60 8.59 2.56
C MET A 361 10.84 9.20 1.92
N THR A 362 12.02 9.09 2.52
CA THR A 362 13.28 9.56 1.91
C THR A 362 13.90 8.43 1.08
N GLY A 363 14.03 8.66 -0.23
CA GLY A 363 14.73 7.75 -1.14
C GLY A 363 16.24 7.62 -0.82
N PRO A 364 16.98 6.73 -1.51
CA PRO A 364 18.44 6.83 -1.53
C PRO A 364 18.86 8.13 -2.24
N LEU A 365 20.06 8.65 -1.94
CA LEU A 365 20.65 9.75 -2.70
C LEU A 365 20.70 9.38 -4.19
N TRP A 366 20.07 10.18 -5.04
CA TRP A 366 20.13 10.04 -6.49
C TRP A 366 21.33 10.82 -7.05
N ASP A 367 21.93 10.34 -8.14
CA ASP A 367 22.96 11.04 -8.90
C ASP A 367 22.46 12.46 -9.26
N PRO A 368 23.03 13.56 -8.72
CA PRO A 368 22.51 14.91 -8.93
C PRO A 368 22.46 15.35 -10.40
N LYS A 369 23.22 14.67 -11.28
CA LYS A 369 23.30 14.97 -12.72
C LYS A 369 22.37 14.11 -13.57
N LYS A 370 21.86 12.98 -13.05
CA LYS A 370 21.03 12.02 -13.80
C LYS A 370 19.67 11.71 -13.16
N GLY A 371 19.54 11.92 -11.86
CA GLY A 371 18.38 11.53 -11.06
C GLY A 371 18.13 10.02 -11.06
N TRP A 372 16.92 9.67 -10.62
CA TRP A 372 16.38 8.31 -10.66
C TRP A 372 16.50 7.68 -12.07
N PRO A 373 16.84 6.38 -12.20
CA PRO A 373 17.02 5.37 -11.15
C PRO A 373 18.47 5.25 -10.63
N ASN A 374 19.33 6.23 -10.90
CA ASN A 374 20.78 6.10 -10.67
C ASN A 374 21.12 6.52 -9.23
N SER A 375 21.11 5.57 -8.29
CA SER A 375 21.46 5.82 -6.89
C SER A 375 22.97 6.02 -6.70
N VAL A 376 23.32 6.88 -5.75
CA VAL A 376 24.69 7.07 -5.24
C VAL A 376 25.03 5.96 -4.26
N ARG A 377 26.25 5.42 -4.35
CA ARG A 377 26.69 4.22 -3.63
C ARG A 377 28.09 4.39 -3.06
N VAL A 378 28.27 3.92 -1.83
CA VAL A 378 29.57 3.75 -1.17
C VAL A 378 29.69 2.31 -0.67
N LYS A 379 30.90 1.90 -0.27
CA LYS A 379 31.11 0.61 0.37
C LYS A 379 30.70 0.65 1.84
N ASP A 380 30.07 -0.41 2.31
CA ASP A 380 29.95 -0.69 3.75
C ASP A 380 31.24 -1.29 4.33
N GLU A 381 31.21 -1.56 5.65
CA GLU A 381 32.31 -2.19 6.39
C GLU A 381 32.77 -3.56 5.84
N ASN A 382 31.92 -4.24 5.06
CA ASN A 382 32.22 -5.52 4.42
C ASN A 382 32.69 -5.36 2.96
N GLY A 383 32.86 -4.12 2.49
CA GLY A 383 33.24 -3.78 1.13
C GLY A 383 32.12 -3.92 0.10
N ILE A 384 30.87 -4.09 0.54
CA ILE A 384 29.68 -4.25 -0.31
C ILE A 384 29.15 -2.87 -0.67
N TRP A 385 28.87 -2.64 -1.96
CA TRP A 385 28.33 -1.37 -2.42
C TRP A 385 26.84 -1.26 -2.10
N LYS A 386 26.46 -0.21 -1.37
CA LYS A 386 25.09 0.05 -0.94
C LYS A 386 24.69 1.47 -1.28
N GLU A 387 23.40 1.65 -1.56
CA GLU A 387 22.80 2.98 -1.70
C GLU A 387 22.94 3.78 -0.41
N VAL A 388 22.99 5.10 -0.51
CA VAL A 388 23.33 5.96 0.63
C VAL A 388 22.21 6.92 1.05
N GLN A 389 22.30 7.39 2.30
CA GLN A 389 21.69 8.63 2.76
C GLN A 389 22.77 9.61 3.21
N ILE A 390 22.43 10.90 3.29
CA ILE A 390 23.34 11.95 3.77
C ILE A 390 23.08 12.19 5.26
N GLU A 391 24.12 12.11 6.09
CA GLU A 391 24.11 12.52 7.50
C GLU A 391 25.08 13.69 7.71
N SER A 392 24.81 14.57 8.69
CA SER A 392 25.73 15.66 9.05
C SER A 392 26.74 15.19 10.08
N ASN A 393 27.97 15.69 9.99
CA ASN A 393 29.05 15.42 10.94
C ASN A 393 29.17 16.50 12.05
N ASP A 394 28.25 17.46 12.09
CA ASP A 394 28.24 18.63 13.00
C ASP A 394 29.49 19.55 12.93
N ASP A 395 30.35 19.36 11.92
CA ASP A 395 31.58 20.13 11.67
C ASP A 395 31.57 20.97 10.38
N GLY A 396 30.43 20.99 9.68
CA GLY A 396 30.27 21.61 8.35
C GLY A 396 30.48 20.65 7.18
N THR A 397 30.83 19.39 7.43
CA THR A 397 30.85 18.31 6.44
C THR A 397 29.69 17.35 6.63
N PHE A 398 29.50 16.48 5.64
CA PHE A 398 28.46 15.45 5.63
C PHE A 398 29.05 14.10 5.22
N THR A 399 28.36 13.02 5.58
CA THR A 399 28.77 11.66 5.22
C THR A 399 27.65 10.94 4.47
N MET A 400 28.01 10.38 3.31
CA MET A 400 27.25 9.36 2.59
C MET A 400 27.33 8.05 3.37
N VAL A 401 26.30 7.75 4.15
CA VAL A 401 26.23 6.50 4.94
C VAL A 401 25.50 5.42 4.15
N PRO A 402 25.99 4.16 4.13
CA PRO A 402 25.22 3.01 3.63
C PRO A 402 23.83 2.94 4.27
N ARG A 403 22.77 2.82 3.46
CA ARG A 403 21.39 2.80 3.93
C ARG A 403 21.16 1.60 4.85
N ASN A 404 20.79 1.87 6.10
CA ASN A 404 20.43 0.87 7.10
C ASN A 404 18.93 1.03 7.43
N PRO A 405 18.08 0.07 7.03
CA PRO A 405 16.65 0.05 7.36
C PRO A 405 16.34 0.38 8.82
N MET A 406 17.04 -0.26 9.77
CA MET A 406 16.82 -0.09 11.21
C MET A 406 17.19 1.31 11.74
N LYS A 407 17.95 2.11 10.97
CA LYS A 407 18.31 3.50 11.32
C LYS A 407 17.45 4.51 10.56
N HIS A 408 17.18 4.24 9.29
CA HIS A 408 16.69 5.22 8.31
C HIS A 408 15.19 5.14 8.01
N GLU A 409 14.47 4.19 8.61
CA GLU A 409 13.02 3.99 8.41
C GLU A 409 12.16 4.55 9.56
N GLY A 410 12.79 4.95 10.67
CA GLY A 410 12.12 5.73 11.72
C GLY A 410 11.88 7.18 11.29
N TYR A 411 10.71 7.74 11.60
CA TYR A 411 10.41 9.14 11.31
C TYR A 411 11.28 10.09 12.12
N ASP A 412 11.84 11.09 11.45
CA ASP A 412 12.63 12.14 12.07
C ASP A 412 11.80 13.22 12.80
N ASP A 413 12.43 13.95 13.72
CA ASP A 413 11.78 14.89 14.64
C ASP A 413 10.84 15.90 13.98
N ILE A 414 11.23 16.49 12.84
CA ILE A 414 10.38 17.42 12.09
C ILE A 414 9.08 16.76 11.60
N LEU A 415 9.14 15.47 11.24
CA LEU A 415 8.00 14.68 10.79
C LEU A 415 7.14 14.25 11.98
N LEU A 416 7.76 13.85 13.09
CA LEU A 416 7.07 13.55 14.35
C LEU A 416 6.34 14.79 14.90
N TYR A 417 6.90 15.99 14.72
CA TYR A 417 6.22 17.26 14.99
C TYR A 417 5.01 17.47 14.06
N MET A 418 5.16 17.32 12.75
CA MET A 418 4.04 17.45 11.80
C MET A 418 2.90 16.48 12.14
N MET A 419 3.23 15.25 12.51
CA MET A 419 2.28 14.24 12.99
C MET A 419 1.68 14.53 14.35
N GLY A 420 2.19 15.49 15.13
CA GLY A 420 1.68 15.79 16.49
C GLY A 420 2.17 14.83 17.58
N PHE A 421 3.11 13.94 17.26
CA PHE A 421 3.72 13.00 18.21
C PHE A 421 4.86 13.64 19.02
N LYS A 422 5.37 14.79 18.59
CA LYS A 422 6.46 15.53 19.25
C LYS A 422 6.13 17.03 19.33
N SER A 423 6.50 17.69 20.43
CA SER A 423 6.32 19.13 20.61
C SER A 423 7.37 19.94 19.81
N PRO A 424 7.14 21.23 19.53
CA PRO A 424 8.19 22.12 19.05
C PRO A 424 9.44 22.11 19.95
N GLU A 425 9.24 22.12 21.26
CA GLU A 425 10.30 22.23 22.27
C GLU A 425 11.17 20.96 22.38
N ASP A 426 10.63 19.80 22.01
CA ASP A 426 11.38 18.54 21.98
C ASP A 426 12.06 18.31 20.61
N ALA A 427 11.51 18.87 19.52
CA ALA A 427 11.88 18.58 18.13
C ALA A 427 13.06 19.43 17.61
N ASN A 428 14.14 19.45 18.40
CA ASN A 428 15.29 20.36 18.20
C ASN A 428 16.32 19.91 17.15
N LYS A 429 16.16 18.74 16.51
CA LYS A 429 17.11 18.27 15.48
C LYS A 429 17.15 19.25 14.31
N ARG A 430 18.37 19.61 13.88
CA ARG A 430 18.64 20.45 12.71
C ARG A 430 18.84 19.58 11.47
N TYR A 431 18.42 20.10 10.33
CA TYR A 431 18.42 19.42 9.04
C TYR A 431 19.01 20.33 7.98
N TYR A 432 19.52 19.70 6.93
CA TYR A 432 20.10 20.40 5.79
C TYR A 432 19.41 19.93 4.50
N LEU A 433 19.15 20.88 3.60
CA LEU A 433 18.71 20.61 2.25
C LEU A 433 19.69 21.26 1.28
N PHE A 434 20.17 20.46 0.34
CA PHE A 434 21.21 20.82 -0.60
C PHE A 434 20.57 21.32 -1.89
N TYR A 435 21.19 22.32 -2.52
CA TYR A 435 20.82 22.71 -3.88
C TYR A 435 21.33 21.64 -4.85
N GLU A 436 20.42 20.81 -5.37
CA GLU A 436 20.75 19.66 -6.23
C GLU A 436 21.59 20.04 -7.47
N SER A 437 21.43 21.26 -7.99
CA SER A 437 22.23 21.83 -9.08
C SER A 437 23.70 22.09 -8.73
N ASP A 438 24.00 22.21 -7.45
CA ASP A 438 25.30 22.65 -6.93
C ASP A 438 26.11 21.46 -6.42
N ILE A 439 25.47 20.32 -6.17
CA ILE A 439 26.13 19.09 -5.74
C ILE A 439 26.97 18.52 -6.88
N ASN A 440 28.27 18.44 -6.66
CA ASN A 440 29.26 17.91 -7.59
C ASN A 440 30.23 16.98 -6.85
N LEU A 441 29.82 15.73 -6.68
CA LEU A 441 30.65 14.66 -6.11
C LEU A 441 31.78 14.32 -7.10
N ASN A 442 33.03 14.58 -6.71
CA ASN A 442 34.19 14.59 -7.62
C ASN A 442 34.87 13.22 -7.73
N ASP A 443 34.84 12.42 -6.66
CA ASP A 443 35.50 11.10 -6.59
C ASP A 443 34.55 9.94 -6.97
N CYS A 444 33.53 10.23 -7.78
CA CYS A 444 32.51 9.27 -8.17
C CYS A 444 32.55 8.91 -9.65
N PHE A 445 32.35 7.63 -9.97
CA PHE A 445 32.25 7.11 -11.33
C PHE A 445 30.88 6.47 -11.57
N TYR A 446 30.31 6.69 -12.74
CA TYR A 446 29.05 6.05 -13.12
C TYR A 446 29.31 4.66 -13.72
N GLN A 447 28.47 3.69 -13.36
CA GLN A 447 28.50 2.36 -13.97
C GLN A 447 27.10 1.84 -14.31
N ASP A 448 27.05 1.09 -15.40
CA ASP A 448 25.96 0.21 -15.80
C ASP A 448 26.35 -1.22 -15.40
N ASP A 449 25.72 -1.73 -14.35
CA ASP A 449 26.00 -3.02 -13.72
C ASP A 449 25.60 -4.19 -14.65
N SER A 450 24.83 -3.93 -15.71
CA SER A 450 24.51 -4.92 -16.75
C SER A 450 25.62 -5.11 -17.79
N LYS A 451 26.69 -4.29 -17.77
CA LYS A 451 27.74 -4.25 -18.80
C LYS A 451 29.19 -4.38 -18.30
N GLY A 452 29.41 -4.58 -17.00
CA GLY A 452 30.73 -4.76 -16.40
C GLY A 452 30.82 -6.01 -15.52
N GLU A 453 31.99 -6.25 -14.93
CA GLU A 453 32.08 -7.14 -13.76
C GLU A 453 31.13 -6.58 -12.69
N PRO A 454 30.17 -7.38 -12.18
CA PRO A 454 29.25 -6.89 -11.17
C PRO A 454 30.02 -6.65 -9.88
N TYR A 455 30.22 -5.38 -9.55
CA TYR A 455 30.53 -5.02 -8.18
C TYR A 455 29.45 -5.63 -7.28
N ASN A 456 29.86 -6.22 -6.16
CA ASN A 456 28.93 -6.83 -5.22
C ASN A 456 28.08 -5.70 -4.60
N ALA A 457 26.93 -5.45 -5.22
CA ALA A 457 26.06 -4.30 -5.01
C ALA A 457 24.63 -4.78 -4.79
N THR A 458 23.94 -4.18 -3.83
CA THR A 458 22.62 -4.67 -3.37
C THR A 458 21.44 -3.98 -4.04
N ALA A 459 21.65 -3.16 -5.08
CA ALA A 459 20.62 -2.33 -5.68
C ALA A 459 20.83 -2.11 -7.18
N GLY A 460 19.73 -1.99 -7.92
CA GLY A 460 19.65 -1.46 -9.30
C GLY A 460 20.46 -2.17 -10.40
N PRO A 461 20.28 -1.77 -11.67
CA PRO A 461 21.13 -2.16 -12.80
C PRO A 461 22.20 -1.11 -13.12
N SER A 462 22.21 0.05 -12.46
CA SER A 462 23.20 1.12 -12.65
C SER A 462 23.23 2.06 -11.44
N GLY A 463 24.35 2.77 -11.25
CA GLY A 463 24.52 3.72 -10.15
C GLY A 463 25.75 4.64 -10.30
N LEU A 464 25.87 5.60 -9.39
CA LEU A 464 27.03 6.46 -9.22
C LEU A 464 27.81 5.97 -8.00
N TYR A 465 29.06 5.55 -8.19
CA TYR A 465 29.89 4.87 -7.20
C TYR A 465 31.02 5.78 -6.74
N CYS A 466 31.14 6.05 -5.43
CA CYS A 466 32.12 6.98 -4.85
C CYS A 466 33.12 6.24 -3.95
N TYR A 467 34.43 6.54 -4.03
CA TYR A 467 35.40 5.91 -3.12
C TYR A 467 35.49 6.66 -1.78
N ASP A 468 35.53 7.99 -1.81
CA ASP A 468 35.24 8.82 -0.64
C ASP A 468 33.73 8.77 -0.30
N ASN A 469 33.43 8.90 0.98
CA ASN A 469 32.08 9.00 1.52
C ASN A 469 31.80 10.32 2.24
N ILE A 470 32.78 11.23 2.35
CA ILE A 470 32.58 12.59 2.87
C ILE A 470 32.10 13.50 1.72
N ILE A 471 31.22 14.45 2.05
CA ILE A 471 30.84 15.57 1.17
C ILE A 471 31.21 16.87 1.90
N ASP A 472 32.10 17.66 1.32
CA ASP A 472 32.54 18.95 1.85
C ASP A 472 31.98 20.15 1.06
N GLN A 473 32.31 21.37 1.51
CA GLN A 473 31.80 22.61 0.90
C GLN A 473 32.16 22.78 -0.59
N SER A 474 33.27 22.18 -1.05
CA SER A 474 33.65 22.18 -2.47
C SER A 474 32.78 21.25 -3.32
N GLU A 475 32.09 20.29 -2.69
CA GLU A 475 31.22 19.33 -3.34
C GLU A 475 29.72 19.67 -3.19
N TYR A 476 29.27 20.17 -2.05
CA TYR A 476 27.84 20.48 -1.84
C TYR A 476 27.40 21.87 -2.30
N GLY A 477 28.33 22.83 -2.43
CA GLY A 477 28.02 24.20 -2.83
C GLY A 477 27.12 24.93 -1.82
N ASN A 478 25.86 25.19 -2.19
CA ASN A 478 24.88 25.84 -1.31
C ASN A 478 24.00 24.83 -0.57
N ILE A 479 23.72 25.12 0.70
CA ILE A 479 22.80 24.38 1.56
C ILE A 479 21.90 25.36 2.33
N VAL A 480 20.71 24.89 2.75
CA VAL A 480 19.86 25.58 3.73
C VAL A 480 19.71 24.70 4.96
N GLU A 481 20.05 25.25 6.13
CA GLU A 481 19.73 24.63 7.41
C GLU A 481 18.29 24.96 7.83
N PHE A 482 17.58 24.00 8.39
CA PHE A 482 16.20 24.16 8.86
C PHE A 482 15.83 23.17 9.98
N GLY A 483 14.69 23.42 10.62
CA GLY A 483 14.05 22.53 11.57
C GLY A 483 12.59 22.92 11.78
N VAL A 484 12.04 22.58 12.95
CA VAL A 484 10.65 22.90 13.29
C VAL A 484 10.40 24.41 13.42
N GLN A 485 11.37 25.19 13.90
CA GLN A 485 11.20 26.64 14.05
C GLN A 485 10.97 27.33 12.70
N GLU A 486 11.77 27.02 11.68
CA GLU A 486 11.60 27.59 10.33
C GLU A 486 10.26 27.19 9.70
N MET A 487 9.72 26.02 10.06
CA MET A 487 8.37 25.61 9.65
C MET A 487 7.30 26.46 10.36
N ILE A 488 7.44 26.69 11.67
CA ILE A 488 6.54 27.55 12.45
C ILE A 488 6.59 29.00 11.95
N ASP A 489 7.78 29.53 11.64
CA ASP A 489 7.95 30.89 11.14
C ASP A 489 7.31 31.09 9.75
N MET A 490 7.24 30.02 8.95
CA MET A 490 6.71 30.07 7.59
C MET A 490 5.21 29.79 7.50
N PHE A 491 4.70 28.81 8.26
CA PHE A 491 3.32 28.31 8.18
C PHE A 491 2.48 28.61 9.43
N GLY A 492 3.08 29.09 10.52
CA GLY A 492 2.46 29.21 11.83
C GLY A 492 2.61 27.92 12.67
N PRO A 493 2.23 27.96 13.96
CA PRO A 493 2.27 26.80 14.83
C PRO A 493 1.30 25.71 14.33
N ARG A 494 1.63 24.44 14.59
CA ARG A 494 0.74 23.32 14.31
C ARG A 494 -0.55 23.43 15.14
N VAL A 495 -1.69 23.61 14.48
CA VAL A 495 -3.02 23.62 15.13
C VAL A 495 -3.88 22.49 14.57
N PRO A 496 -4.19 21.44 15.36
CA PRO A 496 -5.07 20.36 14.92
C PRO A 496 -6.55 20.78 14.90
N SER A 497 -7.35 20.06 14.11
CA SER A 497 -8.81 20.20 14.04
C SER A 497 -9.58 19.64 15.25
N TYR A 498 -8.96 18.76 16.05
CA TYR A 498 -9.51 18.21 17.29
C TYR A 498 -8.43 18.07 18.38
N GLU A 499 -8.86 18.13 19.65
CA GLU A 499 -7.98 18.24 20.83
C GLU A 499 -6.93 17.13 20.94
N ASP A 500 -7.30 15.89 20.59
CA ASP A 500 -6.42 14.72 20.63
C ASP A 500 -5.66 14.44 19.30
N ALA A 501 -5.76 15.32 18.30
CA ALA A 501 -5.29 15.00 16.94
C ALA A 501 -3.77 15.12 16.74
N PRO A 502 -3.16 14.05 16.24
CA PRO A 502 -3.32 12.66 16.63
C PRO A 502 -2.16 12.26 17.55
N LYS A 503 -2.48 11.71 18.72
CA LYS A 503 -1.54 10.84 19.48
C LYS A 503 -1.91 9.36 19.39
N HIS A 504 -3.11 9.10 18.89
CA HIS A 504 -3.69 7.80 18.63
C HIS A 504 -4.29 7.80 17.23
N LEU A 505 -4.20 6.67 16.52
CA LEU A 505 -4.81 6.46 15.21
C LEU A 505 -5.79 5.29 15.24
N ASN A 506 -7.01 5.52 14.77
CA ASN A 506 -7.97 4.47 14.46
C ASN A 506 -7.92 4.19 12.96
N VAL A 507 -7.45 3.02 12.58
CA VAL A 507 -7.29 2.62 11.19
C VAL A 507 -8.17 1.41 10.90
N GLY A 508 -8.98 1.50 9.85
CA GLY A 508 -9.70 0.35 9.32
C GLY A 508 -8.79 -0.42 8.36
N VAL A 509 -8.10 -1.47 8.83
CA VAL A 509 -7.31 -2.34 7.94
C VAL A 509 -8.24 -3.38 7.32
N ILE A 510 -8.58 -3.17 6.05
CA ILE A 510 -9.58 -3.91 5.28
C ILE A 510 -8.88 -4.92 4.38
N VAL A 511 -8.89 -6.18 4.79
CA VAL A 511 -8.49 -7.32 3.95
C VAL A 511 -9.59 -7.59 2.93
N LEU A 512 -9.22 -7.54 1.65
CA LEU A 512 -10.10 -7.82 0.53
C LEU A 512 -9.98 -9.29 0.15
N THR A 513 -11.08 -10.03 0.28
CA THR A 513 -11.16 -11.45 -0.06
C THR A 513 -12.21 -11.70 -1.15
N ARG A 514 -12.10 -12.82 -1.86
CA ARG A 514 -13.13 -13.22 -2.84
C ARG A 514 -14.46 -13.51 -2.14
N ASP A 515 -14.40 -14.47 -1.23
CA ASP A 515 -15.52 -14.96 -0.44
C ASP A 515 -15.34 -14.56 1.04
N ILE A 516 -16.19 -15.07 1.94
CA ILE A 516 -16.01 -14.88 3.39
C ILE A 516 -14.63 -15.40 3.80
N ALA A 517 -13.87 -14.60 4.56
CA ALA A 517 -12.53 -14.96 4.99
C ALA A 517 -12.50 -16.31 5.73
N SER A 518 -11.50 -17.15 5.44
CA SER A 518 -11.30 -18.39 6.19
C SER A 518 -10.81 -18.09 7.62
N GLU A 519 -10.89 -19.08 8.51
CA GLU A 519 -10.32 -18.94 9.85
C GLU A 519 -8.81 -18.70 9.81
N ALA A 520 -8.08 -19.41 8.94
CA ALA A 520 -6.64 -19.22 8.74
C ALA A 520 -6.32 -17.81 8.21
N THR A 521 -7.10 -17.28 7.26
CA THR A 521 -6.98 -15.91 6.75
C THR A 521 -7.23 -14.89 7.86
N ARG A 522 -8.30 -15.06 8.66
CA ARG A 522 -8.56 -14.18 9.81
C ARG A 522 -7.42 -14.21 10.83
N ALA A 523 -6.90 -15.40 11.15
CA ALA A 523 -5.82 -15.55 12.10
C ALA A 523 -4.50 -14.92 11.62
N TRP A 524 -4.11 -15.12 10.37
CA TRP A 524 -2.91 -14.49 9.81
C TRP A 524 -2.95 -12.96 9.92
N TYR A 525 -4.01 -12.33 9.40
CA TYR A 525 -4.11 -10.88 9.40
C TYR A 525 -4.34 -10.29 10.79
N HIS A 526 -4.98 -11.02 11.69
CA HIS A 526 -5.08 -10.65 13.10
C HIS A 526 -3.71 -10.61 13.79
N LEU A 527 -2.84 -11.59 13.53
CA LEU A 527 -1.47 -11.60 14.04
C LEU A 527 -0.63 -10.48 13.42
N LEU A 528 -0.61 -10.38 12.10
CA LEU A 528 0.22 -9.41 11.37
C LEU A 528 -0.06 -7.96 11.78
N TYR A 529 -1.33 -7.55 11.77
CA TYR A 529 -1.72 -6.19 12.15
C TYR A 529 -1.85 -5.99 13.67
N GLY A 530 -1.78 -7.07 14.44
CA GLY A 530 -1.54 -7.01 15.89
C GLY A 530 -0.08 -6.67 16.19
N TRP A 531 0.86 -7.43 15.61
CA TRP A 531 2.29 -7.21 15.72
C TRP A 531 2.68 -5.82 15.22
N TRP A 532 2.27 -5.44 14.00
CA TRP A 532 2.61 -4.13 13.41
C TRP A 532 2.10 -2.95 14.26
N ALA A 533 0.96 -3.10 14.93
CA ALA A 533 0.36 -2.02 15.72
C ALA A 533 0.95 -1.87 17.14
N ASN A 534 1.50 -2.94 17.73
CA ASN A 534 1.80 -2.99 19.17
C ASN A 534 3.26 -3.32 19.52
N GLU A 535 3.98 -4.08 18.68
CA GLU A 535 5.38 -4.41 18.97
C GLU A 535 6.32 -3.27 18.56
N ASN A 536 7.49 -3.18 19.18
CA ASN A 536 8.54 -2.23 18.82
C ASN A 536 9.69 -2.97 18.13
N ASP A 537 9.42 -3.40 16.90
CA ASP A 537 10.21 -4.42 16.18
C ASP A 537 10.41 -4.06 14.69
N TRP A 538 11.36 -4.74 14.04
CA TRP A 538 11.65 -4.68 12.61
C TRP A 538 11.93 -6.09 12.09
N ASP A 539 11.18 -6.55 11.08
CA ASP A 539 11.34 -7.89 10.51
C ASP A 539 11.41 -7.82 8.97
N ALA A 540 12.50 -8.34 8.40
CA ALA A 540 12.75 -8.36 6.96
C ALA A 540 11.74 -9.23 6.18
N VAL A 541 11.26 -10.32 6.80
CA VAL A 541 10.26 -11.25 6.25
C VAL A 541 8.85 -10.66 6.32
N LEU A 542 8.57 -9.74 7.25
CA LEU A 542 7.34 -8.94 7.28
C LEU A 542 7.48 -7.62 6.53
N GLY A 543 8.65 -7.36 5.93
CA GLY A 543 8.91 -6.20 5.08
C GLY A 543 8.98 -4.88 5.84
N GLY A 544 9.51 -4.91 7.07
CA GLY A 544 10.04 -3.71 7.71
C GLY A 544 9.61 -3.46 9.15
N ALA A 545 9.57 -2.17 9.48
CA ALA A 545 9.25 -1.65 10.80
C ALA A 545 7.76 -1.78 11.17
N THR A 546 7.53 -2.14 12.43
CA THR A 546 6.27 -1.89 13.15
C THR A 546 5.97 -0.39 13.29
N TRP A 547 4.72 -0.03 13.58
CA TRP A 547 4.32 1.36 13.80
C TRP A 547 4.98 2.00 15.04
N PRO A 548 5.06 1.33 16.21
CA PRO A 548 5.83 1.83 17.35
C PRO A 548 7.32 2.04 17.01
N PHE A 549 7.94 1.15 16.25
CA PHE A 549 9.33 1.35 15.79
C PHE A 549 9.46 2.59 14.90
N ALA A 550 8.63 2.70 13.87
CA ALA A 550 8.66 3.83 12.93
C ALA A 550 8.42 5.18 13.64
N THR A 551 7.58 5.21 14.67
CA THR A 551 7.25 6.41 15.45
C THR A 551 8.07 6.59 16.73
N ARG A 552 9.12 5.78 16.94
CA ARG A 552 10.01 5.83 18.12
C ARG A 552 9.25 5.68 19.46
N GLY A 553 8.14 4.94 19.46
CA GLY A 553 7.27 4.71 20.60
C GLY A 553 6.37 5.89 20.99
N LEU A 554 6.34 6.97 20.21
CA LEU A 554 5.59 8.20 20.54
C LEU A 554 4.11 8.16 20.14
N ALA A 555 3.70 7.18 19.32
CA ALA A 555 2.34 7.07 18.79
C ALA A 555 1.76 5.67 19.02
N THR A 556 0.43 5.59 19.06
CA THR A 556 -0.31 4.32 19.16
C THR A 556 -1.33 4.21 18.03
N ILE A 557 -1.64 2.98 17.62
CA ILE A 557 -2.55 2.71 16.50
C ILE A 557 -3.46 1.49 16.81
N LYS A 558 -4.70 1.52 16.32
CA LYS A 558 -5.64 0.39 16.26
C LYS A 558 -5.97 0.11 14.80
N THR A 559 -6.14 -1.17 14.45
CA THR A 559 -6.18 -1.64 13.06
C THR A 559 -7.45 -2.42 12.66
N GLY A 560 -8.30 -2.80 13.63
CA GLY A 560 -9.49 -3.61 13.41
C GLY A 560 -10.80 -2.91 13.78
N ILE A 561 -11.67 -3.62 14.50
CA ILE A 561 -12.94 -3.08 15.01
C ILE A 561 -12.64 -1.87 15.92
N PRO A 562 -13.21 -0.68 15.65
CA PRO A 562 -13.05 0.49 16.49
C PRO A 562 -13.71 0.26 17.87
N LYS A 563 -13.04 0.73 18.93
CA LYS A 563 -13.45 0.61 20.34
C LYS A 563 -13.51 1.98 21.00
#